data_AF-A0ABD3BFH8-F1
#
_entry.id   AF-A0ABD3BFH8-F1
#
_cell.length_a   1.000
_cell.length_b   1.000
_cell.length_c   1.000
_cell.angle_alpha   90.00
_cell.angle_beta   90.00
_cell.angle_gamma   90.00
#
_symmetry.space_group_name_H-M   'P 1'
#
loop_
_entity.id
_entity.type
_entity.pdbx_description
1 polymer ?
#
loop_
_entity_poly.entity_id
_entity_poly.type
_entity_poly.pdbx_seq_one_letter_code
_entity_poly.pdbx_strand_id
1 'polypeptide(L)'
;MVTIDNITTAKAIARECGILTDDGIAIEGPVFREKSLEELLKIIPKIQVMARSSPMDKHTLVKHLRTTFNEVVAVTGDGTNDAPALHEADMCDCGVTGGQGER
;
A
#
# COMPACT_ATOMS: atom_id res chain seq x y z
N MET A 1 -3.42 -1.28 4.03
CA MET A 1 -2.19 -1.88 4.58
C MET A 1 -1.42 -2.58 3.46
N VAL A 2 -0.11 -2.37 3.38
CA VAL A 2 0.76 -3.04 2.39
C VAL A 2 1.98 -3.59 3.11
N THR A 3 2.26 -4.88 2.98
CA THR A 3 3.32 -5.59 3.72
C THR A 3 4.05 -6.61 2.84
N ILE A 4 5.27 -6.97 3.25
CA ILE A 4 6.06 -8.08 2.70
C ILE A 4 5.72 -9.44 3.33
N ASP A 5 4.91 -9.45 4.39
CA ASP A 5 4.49 -10.67 5.09
C ASP A 5 3.63 -11.59 4.23
N ASN A 6 3.46 -12.83 4.70
CA ASN A 6 2.50 -13.78 4.15
C ASN A 6 1.05 -13.24 4.32
N ILE A 7 0.19 -13.54 3.34
CA ILE A 7 -1.21 -13.12 3.36
C ILE A 7 -1.99 -13.58 4.59
N THR A 8 -1.69 -14.76 5.13
CA THR A 8 -2.37 -15.28 6.33
C THR A 8 -2.07 -14.41 7.54
N THR A 9 -0.80 -14.09 7.77
CA THR A 9 -0.35 -13.20 8.85
C THR A 9 -0.89 -11.79 8.65
N ALA A 10 -0.77 -11.26 7.42
CA ALA A 10 -1.27 -9.93 7.09
C ALA A 10 -2.79 -9.82 7.32
N LYS A 11 -3.58 -10.84 6.96
CA LYS A 11 -5.02 -10.87 7.22
C LYS A 11 -5.35 -10.90 8.71
N ALA A 12 -4.62 -11.70 9.49
CA ALA A 12 -4.83 -11.79 10.94
C ALA A 12 -4.59 -10.42 11.60
N ILE A 13 -3.42 -9.83 11.36
CA ILE A 13 -3.06 -8.50 11.89
C ILE A 13 -4.05 -7.44 11.41
N ALA A 14 -4.38 -7.42 10.12
CA ALA A 14 -5.32 -6.43 9.58
C ALA A 14 -6.71 -6.52 10.18
N ARG A 15 -7.20 -7.72 10.53
CA ARG A 15 -8.49 -7.89 11.20
C ARG A 15 -8.43 -7.43 12.65
N GLU A 16 -7.37 -7.77 13.37
CA GLU A 16 -7.15 -7.32 14.75
C GLU A 16 -7.06 -5.79 14.83
N CYS A 17 -6.43 -5.15 13.84
CA CYS A 17 -6.35 -3.69 13.74
C CYS A 17 -7.62 -3.03 13.17
N GLY A 18 -8.64 -3.80 12.76
CA GLY A 18 -9.85 -3.26 12.13
C GLY A 18 -9.64 -2.68 10.72
N ILE A 19 -8.51 -2.97 10.06
CA ILE A 19 -8.17 -2.53 8.71
C ILE A 19 -8.89 -3.39 7.67
N LEU A 20 -8.94 -4.71 7.88
CA LEU A 20 -9.62 -5.64 6.98
C LEU A 20 -11.05 -5.88 7.48
N THR A 21 -12.00 -5.34 6.73
CA THR A 21 -13.44 -5.51 6.92
C THR A 21 -13.98 -6.71 6.14
N ASP A 22 -15.21 -7.14 6.41
CA ASP A 22 -15.84 -8.29 5.72
C ASP A 22 -16.01 -8.06 4.21
N ASP A 23 -16.24 -6.82 3.79
CA ASP A 23 -16.34 -6.42 2.37
C ASP A 23 -14.96 -6.13 1.73
N GLY A 24 -13.90 -6.21 2.53
CA GLY A 24 -12.54 -5.91 2.16
C GLY A 24 -11.83 -7.03 1.40
N ILE A 25 -10.98 -6.64 0.45
CA ILE A 25 -10.13 -7.57 -0.29
C ILE A 25 -8.71 -7.53 0.28
N ALA A 26 -8.20 -8.74 0.52
CA ALA A 26 -6.79 -8.97 0.80
C ALA A 26 -6.18 -9.78 -0.34
N ILE A 27 -5.11 -9.26 -0.96
CA ILE A 27 -4.49 -9.79 -2.17
C ILE A 27 -2.97 -9.93 -1.99
N GLU A 28 -2.34 -10.87 -2.70
CA GLU A 28 -0.88 -10.95 -2.77
C GLU A 28 -0.32 -10.14 -3.95
N GLY A 29 0.87 -9.55 -3.80
CA GLY A 29 1.57 -8.81 -4.84
C GLY A 29 1.69 -9.55 -6.18
N PRO A 30 2.10 -10.84 -6.22
CA PRO A 30 2.11 -11.62 -7.46
C PRO A 30 0.74 -11.72 -8.14
N VAL A 31 -0.33 -11.96 -7.38
CA VAL A 31 -1.70 -12.04 -7.91
C VAL A 31 -2.17 -10.68 -8.42
N PHE A 32 -1.80 -9.60 -7.74
CA PHE A 32 -2.09 -8.23 -8.18
C PHE A 32 -1.45 -7.91 -9.54
N ARG A 33 -0.21 -8.36 -9.79
CA ARG A 33 0.48 -8.15 -11.06
C ARG A 33 -0.12 -8.91 -12.24
N GLU A 34 -0.74 -10.05 -11.98
CA GLU A 34 -1.38 -10.88 -13.01
C GLU A 34 -2.75 -10.32 -13.45
N LYS A 35 -3.27 -9.31 -12.76
CA LYS A 35 -4.56 -8.70 -13.09
C LYS A 35 -4.47 -7.78 -14.29
N SER A 36 -5.48 -7.86 -15.15
CA SER A 36 -5.69 -6.90 -16.21
C SER A 36 -6.07 -5.53 -15.64
N LEU A 37 -5.86 -4.47 -16.42
CA LEU A 37 -6.24 -3.11 -16.00
C LEU A 37 -7.72 -3.02 -15.63
N GLU A 38 -8.61 -3.66 -16.39
CA GLU A 38 -10.05 -3.66 -16.10
C GLU A 38 -10.40 -4.34 -14.78
N GLU A 39 -9.71 -5.43 -14.43
CA GLU A 39 -9.88 -6.08 -13.14
C GLU A 39 -9.32 -5.22 -12.01
N LEU A 40 -8.13 -4.63 -12.21
CA LEU A 40 -7.49 -3.74 -11.25
C LEU A 40 -8.42 -2.59 -10.86
N LEU A 41 -9.05 -1.94 -11.84
CA LEU A 41 -10.00 -0.85 -11.58
C LEU A 41 -11.23 -1.29 -10.78
N LYS A 42 -11.61 -2.57 -10.81
CA LYS A 42 -12.75 -3.07 -10.02
C LYS A 42 -12.34 -3.44 -8.59
N ILE A 43 -11.11 -3.93 -8.40
CA ILE A 43 -10.67 -4.44 -7.11
C ILE A 43 -9.95 -3.39 -6.26
N ILE A 44 -9.22 -2.44 -6.87
CA ILE A 44 -8.39 -1.45 -6.16
C ILE A 44 -9.14 -0.70 -5.06
N PRO A 45 -10.37 -0.18 -5.30
CA PRO A 45 -11.13 0.51 -4.24
C PRO A 45 -11.50 -0.38 -3.05
N LYS A 46 -11.47 -1.72 -3.23
CA LYS A 46 -11.81 -2.71 -2.21
C LYS A 46 -10.57 -3.33 -1.57
N ILE A 47 -9.36 -3.10 -2.11
CA ILE A 47 -8.13 -3.65 -1.55
C ILE A 47 -7.82 -2.92 -0.24
N GLN A 48 -7.92 -3.63 0.87
CA GLN A 48 -7.54 -3.14 2.19
C GLN A 48 -6.18 -3.69 2.62
N VAL A 49 -5.79 -4.87 2.12
CA VAL A 49 -4.52 -5.51 2.45
C VAL A 49 -3.82 -6.00 1.18
N MET A 50 -2.56 -5.61 1.00
CA MET A 50 -1.66 -6.20 0.00
C MET A 50 -0.49 -6.86 0.71
N ALA A 51 -0.38 -8.19 0.58
CA ALA A 51 0.69 -8.99 1.17
C ALA A 51 1.76 -9.33 0.13
N ARG A 52 2.98 -9.68 0.56
CA ARG A 52 4.12 -9.96 -0.33
C ARG A 52 4.33 -8.89 -1.42
N SER A 53 4.12 -7.63 -1.07
CA SER A 53 4.23 -6.51 -2.01
C SER A 53 5.68 -6.20 -2.35
N SER A 54 5.95 -5.89 -3.61
CA SER A 54 7.18 -5.24 -4.07
C SER A 54 7.02 -3.71 -4.10
N PRO A 55 8.12 -2.94 -4.17
CA PRO A 55 8.05 -1.47 -4.34
C PRO A 55 7.23 -1.05 -5.57
N MET A 56 7.32 -1.81 -6.67
CA MET A 56 6.53 -1.55 -7.88
C MET A 56 5.03 -1.79 -7.68
N ASP A 57 4.65 -2.78 -6.86
CA ASP A 57 3.24 -3.04 -6.56
C ASP A 57 2.64 -1.88 -5.75
N LYS A 58 3.39 -1.37 -4.76
CA LYS A 58 3.01 -0.17 -3.98
C LYS A 58 2.79 1.03 -4.89
N HIS A 59 3.77 1.33 -5.75
CA HIS A 59 3.70 2.45 -6.69
C HIS A 59 2.50 2.32 -7.64
N THR A 60 2.28 1.12 -8.21
CA THR A 60 1.16 0.87 -9.12
C THR A 60 -0.19 1.09 -8.41
N LEU A 61 -0.33 0.60 -7.17
CA LEU A 61 -1.54 0.80 -6.37
C LEU A 61 -1.80 2.30 -6.11
N VAL A 62 -0.79 3.03 -5.63
CA VAL A 62 -0.88 4.47 -5.35
C VAL A 62 -1.22 5.26 -6.61
N LYS A 63 -0.54 4.97 -7.72
CA LYS A 63 -0.78 5.62 -9.01
C LYS A 63 -2.22 5.46 -9.48
N HIS A 64 -2.78 4.26 -9.40
CA HIS A 64 -4.18 4.02 -9.81
C HIS A 64 -5.17 4.72 -8.89
N LEU A 65 -4.95 4.70 -7.56
CA LEU A 65 -5.79 5.42 -6.60
C LEU A 65 -5.81 6.93 -6.87
N ARG A 66 -4.64 7.55 -7.13
CA ARG A 66 -4.57 8.99 -7.44
C ARG A 66 -5.11 9.34 -8.82
N THR A 67 -4.71 8.60 -9.86
CA THR A 67 -5.02 9.00 -11.26
C THR A 67 -6.40 8.57 -11.72
N THR A 68 -6.90 7.41 -11.26
CA THR A 68 -8.15 6.84 -11.76
C THR A 68 -9.33 7.12 -10.84
N PHE A 69 -9.10 7.08 -9.53
CA PHE A 69 -10.15 7.33 -8.54
C PHE A 69 -10.11 8.75 -7.98
N ASN A 70 -9.06 9.51 -8.32
CA ASN A 70 -8.88 10.90 -7.86
C ASN A 70 -8.91 11.03 -6.34
N GLU A 71 -8.50 9.96 -5.65
CA GLU A 71 -8.47 9.85 -4.19
C GLU A 71 -7.21 10.48 -3.63
N VAL A 72 -7.31 11.06 -2.44
CA VAL A 72 -6.15 11.56 -1.69
C VAL A 72 -5.50 10.36 -1.00
N VAL A 73 -4.30 9.99 -1.43
CA VAL A 73 -3.58 8.84 -0.88
C VAL A 73 -2.49 9.31 0.06
N ALA A 74 -2.61 8.94 1.33
CA ALA A 74 -1.53 9.04 2.30
C ALA A 74 -0.79 7.69 2.36
N VAL A 75 0.54 7.73 2.23
CA VAL A 75 1.41 6.55 2.38
C VAL A 75 2.27 6.77 3.61
N THR A 76 2.12 5.92 4.61
CA THR A 76 2.96 5.90 5.82
C THR A 76 3.90 4.69 5.76
N GLY A 77 5.20 4.92 5.89
CA GLY A 77 6.23 3.87 5.88
C GLY A 77 7.44 4.28 6.71
N ASP A 78 8.09 3.32 7.34
CA ASP A 78 9.19 3.51 8.29
C ASP A 78 10.59 3.27 7.68
N GLY A 79 10.69 3.11 6.35
CA GLY A 79 11.92 2.63 5.71
C GLY A 79 12.32 3.32 4.42
N THR A 80 13.62 3.37 4.20
CA THR A 80 14.37 3.86 3.01
C THR A 80 13.86 3.33 1.65
N ASN A 81 13.03 2.28 1.66
CA ASN A 81 12.41 1.66 0.47
C ASN A 81 11.14 2.37 -0.03
N ASP A 82 10.56 3.30 0.73
CA ASP A 82 9.32 4.00 0.36
C ASP A 82 9.57 5.30 -0.43
N ALA A 83 10.83 5.63 -0.73
CA ALA A 83 11.22 6.87 -1.42
C ALA A 83 10.47 7.16 -2.74
N PRO A 84 10.22 6.17 -3.63
CA PRO A 84 9.45 6.42 -4.86
C PRO A 84 7.97 6.66 -4.60
N ALA A 85 7.38 5.99 -3.59
CA ALA A 85 5.97 6.12 -3.24
C ALA A 85 5.67 7.41 -2.46
N LEU A 86 6.62 7.87 -1.65
CA LEU A 86 6.57 9.14 -0.93
C LEU A 86 6.57 10.36 -1.87
N HIS A 87 7.27 10.28 -3.01
CA HIS A 87 7.25 11.36 -4.01
C HIS A 87 5.88 11.55 -4.69
N GLU A 88 5.05 10.51 -4.67
CA GLU A 88 3.71 10.52 -5.27
C GLU A 88 2.58 10.72 -4.27
N ALA A 89 2.82 10.86 -2.96
CA ALA A 89 1.73 11.09 -1.99
C ALA A 89 1.46 12.59 -1.78
N ASP A 90 0.20 12.96 -1.55
CA ASP A 90 -0.22 14.38 -1.42
C ASP A 90 0.10 14.99 -0.04
N MET A 91 0.33 14.18 1.00
CA MET A 91 0.83 14.61 2.31
C MET A 91 1.77 13.56 2.90
N CYS A 92 2.95 14.01 3.36
CA CYS A 92 3.86 13.25 4.21
C CYS A 92 3.79 13.82 5.63
N ASP A 93 3.37 13.02 6.61
CA ASP A 93 3.63 13.32 8.02
C ASP A 93 4.47 12.18 8.60
N CYS A 94 5.77 12.44 8.76
CA CYS A 94 6.66 11.62 9.58
C CYS A 94 7.11 12.49 10.75
N GLY A 95 6.22 12.61 11.74
CA GLY A 95 6.62 13.03 13.07
C GLY A 95 7.59 12.02 13.70
N VAL A 96 8.79 12.53 14.01
CA VAL A 96 9.77 12.07 15.01
C VAL A 96 10.53 10.75 14.73
N THR A 97 11.81 10.82 14.33
CA THR A 97 12.99 10.71 15.25
C THR A 97 14.29 10.39 14.49
N GLY A 98 15.36 11.14 14.80
CA GLY A 98 16.74 10.63 14.75
C GLY A 98 17.67 11.28 13.72
N GLY A 99 18.27 12.41 14.07
CA GLY A 99 19.30 13.05 13.25
C GLY A 99 20.57 12.22 13.11
N GLN A 100 21.30 12.47 12.02
CA GLN A 100 22.64 13.04 12.06
C GLN A 100 22.98 13.56 10.66
N GLY A 101 23.19 14.87 10.60
CA GLY A 101 23.94 15.50 9.52
C GLY A 101 25.44 15.29 9.73
N GLU A 102 26.19 15.74 8.72
CA GLU A 102 27.66 15.75 8.60
C GLU A 102 28.23 14.34 8.30
N ARG A 103 28.85 14.05 7.15
CA ARG A 103 29.69 14.82 6.22
C ARG A 103 29.60 14.25 4.81
#